data_AF-A0A1X3CT97-F1
#
_entry.id   AF-A0A1X3CT97-F1
#
_cell.length_a   1.000
_cell.length_b   1.000
_cell.length_c   1.000
_cell.angle_alpha   90.00
_cell.angle_beta   90.00
_cell.angle_gamma   90.00
#
_symmetry.space_group_name_H-M   'P 1'
#
loop_
_entity.id
_entity.type
_entity.pdbx_description
1 polymer ?
#
loop_
_entity_poly.entity_id
_entity_poly.type
_entity_poly.pdbx_seq_one_letter_code
_entity_poly.pdbx_strand_id
1 'polypeptide(L)'
;EVYRRHKGRYGHRRIAAVLSWNKKKVQRIMGLLGLKAKVRSKKAYRPQAVGEASDNILNREFTAGKPADKWPTDVTEFKCTDGKL
;
A
#
# COMPACT_ATOMS: atom_id res chain seq x y z
N GLU A 1 -12.27 -23.38 19.37
CA GLU A 1 -12.17 -22.25 20.32
C GLU A 1 -11.32 -21.07 19.81
N VAL A 2 -10.06 -21.29 19.37
CA VAL A 2 -9.13 -20.24 18.87
C VAL A 2 -9.75 -19.31 17.81
N TYR A 3 -10.46 -19.86 16.82
CA TYR A 3 -11.11 -19.06 15.78
C TYR A 3 -12.12 -18.05 16.37
N ARG A 4 -12.96 -18.48 17.33
CA ARG A 4 -13.97 -17.65 18.00
C ARG A 4 -13.30 -16.60 18.90
N ARG A 5 -12.28 -16.99 19.68
CA ARG A 5 -11.48 -16.09 20.53
C ARG A 5 -10.88 -14.92 19.72
N HIS A 6 -10.39 -15.21 18.51
CA HIS A 6 -9.87 -14.18 17.60
C HIS A 6 -10.93 -13.55 16.69
N LYS A 7 -12.23 -13.71 17.00
CA LYS A 7 -13.36 -13.12 16.25
C LYS A 7 -13.36 -13.47 14.75
N GLY A 8 -12.79 -14.62 14.39
CA GLY A 8 -12.67 -15.11 13.01
C GLY A 8 -11.52 -14.50 12.19
N ARG A 9 -10.65 -13.68 12.77
CA ARG A 9 -9.52 -13.05 12.05
C ARG A 9 -8.39 -14.01 11.69
N TYR A 10 -8.30 -15.14 12.41
CA TYR A 10 -7.21 -16.09 12.21
C TYR A 10 -7.62 -17.15 11.17
N GLY A 11 -6.81 -17.26 10.12
CA GLY A 11 -6.87 -18.37 9.17
C GLY A 11 -6.06 -19.58 9.63
N HIS A 12 -6.07 -20.63 8.80
CA HIS A 12 -5.45 -21.92 9.14
C HIS A 12 -3.97 -21.82 9.55
N ARG A 13 -3.19 -20.90 8.95
CA ARG A 13 -1.78 -20.68 9.32
C ARG A 13 -1.61 -20.18 10.75
N ARG A 14 -2.39 -19.16 11.14
CA ARG A 14 -2.32 -18.58 12.49
C ARG A 14 -2.91 -19.51 13.54
N ILE A 15 -3.99 -20.23 13.21
CA ILE A 15 -4.56 -21.24 14.10
C ILE A 15 -3.59 -22.40 14.30
N ALA A 16 -2.94 -22.88 13.24
CA ALA A 16 -1.92 -23.91 13.33
C ALA A 16 -0.74 -23.50 14.20
N ALA A 17 -0.26 -22.25 14.09
CA ALA A 17 0.80 -21.74 14.94
C ALA A 17 0.41 -21.67 16.42
N VAL A 18 -0.81 -21.21 16.74
CA VAL A 18 -1.29 -21.13 18.14
C VAL A 18 -1.49 -22.52 18.76
N LEU A 19 -1.90 -23.51 17.96
CA LEU A 19 -2.16 -24.87 18.43
C LEU A 19 -0.94 -25.80 18.30
N SER A 20 0.19 -25.31 17.78
CA SER A 20 1.35 -26.15 17.41
C SER A 20 0.96 -27.37 16.56
N TRP A 21 -0.01 -27.19 15.65
CA TRP A 21 -0.57 -28.26 14.83
C TRP A 21 -0.12 -28.15 13.37
N ASN A 22 -0.24 -29.26 12.63
CA ASN A 22 0.02 -29.25 11.19
C ASN A 22 -0.99 -28.34 10.45
N LYS A 23 -0.47 -27.40 9.66
CA LYS A 23 -1.27 -26.44 8.87
C LYS A 23 -2.29 -27.09 7.93
N LYS A 24 -1.98 -28.25 7.34
CA LYS A 24 -2.88 -28.98 6.42
C LYS A 24 -4.08 -29.57 7.17
N LYS A 25 -3.84 -30.10 8.38
CA LYS A 25 -4.90 -30.64 9.25
C LYS A 25 -5.88 -29.54 9.65
N VAL A 26 -5.36 -28.39 10.11
CA VAL A 26 -6.18 -27.22 10.46
C VAL A 26 -6.98 -26.73 9.25
N GLN A 27 -6.36 -26.64 8.08
CA GLN A 27 -7.05 -26.23 6.85
C GLN A 27 -8.22 -27.16 6.50
N ARG A 28 -8.02 -28.49 6.57
CA ARG A 28 -9.09 -29.48 6.31
C ARG A 28 -10.25 -29.32 7.30
N ILE A 29 -9.96 -29.20 8.60
CA ILE A 29 -10.98 -29.01 9.64
C ILE A 29 -11.74 -27.69 9.44
N MET A 30 -11.03 -26.59 9.16
CA MET A 30 -11.68 -25.32 8.85
C MET A 30 -12.59 -25.41 7.63
N GLY A 31 -12.18 -26.15 6.59
CA GLY A 31 -13.00 -26.42 5.42
C GLY A 31 -14.27 -27.21 5.75
N LEU A 32 -14.16 -28.30 6.51
CA LEU A 32 -15.30 -29.10 6.97
C LEU A 32 -16.29 -28.29 7.81
N LEU A 33 -15.79 -27.34 8.59
CA LEU A 33 -16.61 -26.45 9.44
C LEU A 33 -17.06 -25.16 8.74
N GLY A 34 -16.74 -24.97 7.45
CA GLY A 34 -17.09 -23.76 6.70
C GLY A 34 -16.42 -22.47 7.21
N LEU A 35 -15.33 -22.58 7.96
CA LEU A 35 -14.65 -21.44 8.59
C LEU A 35 -13.66 -20.78 7.62
N LYS A 36 -13.79 -19.46 7.42
CA LYS A 36 -12.86 -18.64 6.64
C LYS A 36 -12.33 -17.48 7.46
N ALA A 37 -11.08 -17.10 7.24
CA ALA A 37 -10.51 -15.94 7.90
C ALA A 37 -11.21 -14.65 7.44
N LYS A 38 -11.66 -13.84 8.39
CA LYS A 38 -12.17 -12.48 8.12
C LYS A 38 -10.99 -11.58 7.76
N VAL A 39 -10.75 -11.43 6.46
CA VAL A 39 -9.76 -10.49 5.92
C VAL A 39 -10.49 -9.19 5.59
N ARG A 40 -9.99 -8.06 6.10
CA ARG A 40 -10.51 -6.74 5.72
C ARG A 40 -10.05 -6.45 4.29
N SER A 41 -10.96 -6.03 3.41
CA SER A 41 -10.59 -5.54 2.09
C SER A 41 -9.62 -4.36 2.24
N LYS A 42 -8.59 -4.29 1.40
CA LYS A 42 -7.75 -3.09 1.34
C LYS A 42 -8.68 -1.93 0.93
N LYS A 43 -8.65 -0.83 1.70
CA LYS A 43 -9.31 0.41 1.27
C LYS A 43 -8.61 0.86 -0.02
N ALA A 44 -9.39 1.18 -1.04
CA ALA A 44 -8.86 1.86 -2.22
C ALA A 44 -8.26 3.21 -1.76
N TYR A 45 -7.06 3.51 -2.24
CA TYR A 45 -6.45 4.81 -2.03
C TYR A 45 -7.35 5.87 -2.66
N ARG A 46 -7.84 6.81 -1.85
CA ARG A 46 -8.47 8.03 -2.35
C ARG A 46 -7.38 9.09 -2.30
N PRO A 47 -6.92 9.63 -3.45
CA PRO A 47 -6.06 10.79 -3.40
C PRO A 47 -6.78 11.86 -2.57
N GLN A 48 -6.04 12.51 -1.68
CA GLN A 48 -6.51 13.76 -1.08
C GLN A 48 -6.92 14.69 -2.23
N ALA A 49 -7.95 15.51 -2.03
CA ALA A 49 -8.26 16.57 -2.99
C ALA A 49 -6.94 17.29 -3.26
N VAL A 50 -6.41 17.10 -4.46
CA VAL A 50 -5.19 17.78 -4.89
C VAL A 50 -5.54 19.24 -4.67
N GLY A 51 -4.75 19.94 -3.84
CA GLY A 51 -4.93 21.38 -3.68
C GLY A 51 -4.99 22.04 -5.06
N GLU A 52 -5.60 23.21 -5.14
CA GLU A 52 -5.69 23.96 -6.39
C GLU A 52 -4.33 23.97 -7.10
N ALA A 53 -4.26 23.32 -8.25
CA ALA A 53 -3.03 23.26 -9.02
C ALA A 53 -2.75 24.69 -9.49
N SER A 54 -1.56 25.22 -9.17
CA SER A 54 -1.16 26.53 -9.66
C SER A 54 -1.14 26.55 -11.19
N ASP A 55 -1.52 27.66 -11.78
CA ASP A 55 -1.51 27.82 -13.23
C ASP A 55 -0.15 27.45 -13.83
N ASN A 56 -0.18 26.78 -14.99
CA ASN A 56 1.04 26.46 -15.75
C ASN A 56 1.53 27.71 -16.47
N ILE A 57 2.20 28.60 -15.73
CA ILE A 57 2.67 29.91 -16.22
C ILE A 57 3.63 29.75 -17.42
N LEU A 58 4.49 28.72 -17.40
CA LEU A 58 5.50 28.52 -18.43
C LEU A 58 4.92 27.92 -19.72
N ASN A 59 3.90 27.07 -19.62
CA ASN A 59 3.21 26.43 -20.74
C ASN A 59 4.13 25.90 -21.88
N ARG A 60 5.27 25.29 -21.51
CA ARG A 60 6.32 24.81 -22.44
C ARG A 60 6.97 25.89 -23.32
N GLU A 61 6.85 27.16 -22.96
CA GLU A 61 7.50 28.26 -23.65
C GLU A 61 8.92 28.49 -23.09
N PHE A 62 9.88 27.75 -23.61
CA PHE A 62 11.27 27.76 -23.13
C PHE A 62 12.14 28.87 -23.76
N THR A 63 11.63 29.59 -24.74
CA THR A 63 12.31 30.70 -25.39
C THR A 63 12.24 31.96 -24.53
N ALA A 64 13.35 32.70 -24.42
CA ALA A 64 13.46 33.94 -23.67
C ALA A 64 14.05 35.05 -24.55
N GLY A 65 13.58 36.29 -24.36
CA GLY A 65 14.09 37.44 -25.10
C GLY A 65 15.43 37.96 -24.55
N LYS A 66 15.66 37.76 -23.25
CA LYS A 66 16.90 38.11 -22.56
C LYS A 66 17.38 36.95 -21.68
N PRO A 67 18.69 36.89 -21.36
CA PRO A 67 19.19 35.99 -20.34
C PRO A 67 18.45 36.21 -19.01
N ALA A 68 18.21 35.13 -18.25
CA ALA A 68 17.58 35.13 -16.93
C ALA A 68 16.08 35.52 -16.87
N ASP A 69 15.37 35.66 -17.99
CA ASP A 69 13.91 35.91 -18.00
C ASP A 69 13.10 34.69 -17.52
N LYS A 70 13.65 33.48 -17.68
CA LYS A 70 12.99 32.21 -17.33
C LYS A 70 13.96 31.28 -16.63
N TRP A 71 13.57 30.77 -15.46
CA TRP A 71 14.32 29.80 -14.67
C TRP A 71 13.52 28.51 -14.53
N PRO A 72 13.64 27.56 -15.48
CA PRO A 72 13.03 26.25 -15.33
C PRO A 72 13.82 25.42 -14.30
N THR A 73 13.13 24.85 -13.32
CA THR A 73 13.70 23.88 -12.37
C THR A 73 12.98 22.56 -12.56
N ASP A 74 13.71 21.48 -12.80
CA ASP A 74 13.16 20.13 -12.86
C ASP A 74 13.47 19.37 -11.56
N VAL A 75 12.54 18.52 -11.12
CA VAL A 75 12.75 17.60 -9.99
C VAL A 75 13.02 16.23 -10.56
N THR A 76 14.29 15.82 -10.53
CA THR A 76 14.68 14.47 -10.95
C THR A 76 14.83 13.57 -9.73
N GLU A 77 14.02 12.50 -9.66
CA GLU A 77 14.15 11.48 -8.63
C GLU A 77 15.22 10.45 -9.03
N PHE A 78 16.23 10.26 -8.18
CA PHE A 78 17.22 9.21 -8.32
C PHE A 78 17.09 8.20 -7.19
N LYS A 79 17.16 6.90 -7.52
CA LYS A 79 17.15 5.84 -6.52
C LYS A 79 18.52 5.74 -5.84
N CYS A 80 18.63 6.25 -4.62
CA CYS A 80 19.78 6.01 -3.76
C CYS A 80 19.65 4.66 -3.05
N THR A 81 20.70 3.84 -3.07
CA THR A 81 20.66 2.50 -2.44
C THR A 81 20.85 2.49 -0.92
N ASP A 82 21.30 3.54 -0.24
CA ASP A 82 21.58 3.44 1.21
C ASP A 82 21.37 4.74 2.01
N GLY A 83 20.21 5.38 1.86
CA GLY A 83 19.71 6.36 2.85
C GLY A 83 20.64 7.54 3.19
N LYS A 84 21.63 7.84 2.34
CA LYS A 84 22.52 8.99 2.47
C LYS A 84 22.73 9.61 1.09
N LEU A 85 22.54 10.93 1.05
CA LEU A 85 23.14 11.83 0.08
C LEU A 85 24.46 12.33 0.67
#